data_AF-X1IG54-F1
#
_entry.id   AF-X1IG54-F1
#
_cell.length_a   1.000
_cell.length_b   1.000
_cell.length_c   1.000
_cell.angle_alpha   90.00
_cell.angle_beta   90.00
_cell.angle_gamma   90.00
#
_symmetry.space_group_name_H-M   'P 1'
#
loop_
_entity.id
_entity.type
_entity.pdbx_description
1 polymer ?
#
loop_
_entity_poly.entity_id
_entity_poly.type
_entity_poly.pdbx_seq_one_letter_code
_entity_poly.pdbx_strand_id
1 'polypeptide(L)' 'RQNEILNVAYNNGYFDIPRKISLTEFANNLNISKSALSETLRRIFKRLSDNYLKSNN' A
#
# COMPACT_ATOMS: atom_id res chain seq x y z
N ARG A 1 0.91 10.49 6.03
CA ARG A 1 -0.25 9.77 5.41
C ARG A 1 0.18 8.59 4.53
N GLN A 2 1.11 8.72 3.58
CA GLN A 2 1.59 7.57 2.78
C GLN A 2 2.34 6.51 3.62
N ASN A 3 3.23 6.93 4.52
CA ASN A 3 3.93 6.02 5.44
C ASN A 3 2.97 5.30 6.40
N GLU A 4 1.93 5.98 6.87
CA GLU A 4 0.87 5.38 7.69
C GLU A 4 0.15 4.26 6.94
N ILE A 5 -0.24 4.49 5.68
CA ILE A 5 -0.90 3.47 4.86
C ILE A 5 0.03 2.28 4.61
N LEU A 6 1.32 2.51 4.37
CA LEU A 6 2.32 1.44 4.26
C LEU A 6 2.46 0.65 5.56
N ASN A 7 2.54 1.36 6.70
CA ASN A 7 2.68 0.75 8.01
C ASN A 7 1.46 -0.10 8.34
N VAL A 8 0.25 0.42 8.11
CA VAL A 8 -0.99 -0.34 8.33
C VAL A 8 -1.06 -1.52 7.37
N ALA A 9 -0.73 -1.35 6.08
CA ALA A 9 -0.70 -2.44 5.11
C ALA A 9 0.28 -3.56 5.52
N TYR A 10 1.46 -3.19 6.02
CA TYR A 10 2.47 -4.12 6.52
C TYR A 10 1.98 -4.87 7.77
N ASN A 11 1.49 -4.15 8.78
CA ASN A 11 1.00 -4.76 10.02
C ASN A 11 -0.24 -5.63 9.83
N ASN A 12 -1.12 -5.29 8.88
CA ASN A 12 -2.33 -6.07 8.57
C ASN A 12 -2.05 -7.24 7.60
N GLY A 13 -0.80 -7.46 7.19
CA GLY A 13 -0.42 -8.54 6.29
C GLY A 13 -0.98 -8.42 4.88
N TYR A 14 -1.14 -7.19 4.38
CA TYR A 14 -1.50 -6.92 2.99
C TYR A 14 -0.38 -7.35 2.01
N PHE A 15 0.86 -7.41 2.50
CA PHE A 15 2.04 -7.88 1.79
C PHE A 15 2.45 -9.32 2.15
N ASP A 16 1.78 -9.97 3.10
CA ASP A 16 2.01 -11.39 3.41
C ASP A 16 1.61 -12.29 2.23
N ILE A 17 2.20 -13.48 2.17
CA ILE A 17 1.90 -14.54 1.20
C ILE A 17 1.60 -15.83 1.99
N PRO A 18 0.33 -16.32 2.01
CA PRO A 18 -0.87 -15.73 1.39
C PRO A 18 -1.28 -14.42 2.09
N ARG A 19 -1.97 -13.53 1.35
CA ARG A 19 -2.45 -12.26 1.90
C ARG A 19 -3.39 -12.48 3.08
N LYS A 20 -3.13 -11.80 4.20
CA LYS A 20 -3.99 -11.83 5.40
C LYS A 20 -5.18 -10.88 5.29
N ILE A 21 -5.06 -9.82 4.49
CA ILE A 21 -6.12 -8.84 4.26
C ILE A 21 -6.27 -8.50 2.77
N SER A 22 -7.51 -8.36 2.31
CA SER A 22 -7.82 -7.91 0.94
C SER A 22 -7.76 -6.39 0.82
N LEU A 23 -7.58 -5.87 -0.40
CA LEU A 23 -7.61 -4.42 -0.65
C LEU A 23 -8.95 -3.77 -0.22
N THR A 24 -10.05 -4.49 -0.41
CA THR A 24 -11.39 -4.04 0.03
C THR A 24 -11.48 -3.93 1.54
N GLU A 25 -11.07 -4.96 2.27
CA GLU A 25 -11.04 -4.98 3.74
C GLU A 25 -10.14 -3.88 4.30
N PHE A 26 -9.00 -3.67 3.67
CA PHE A 26 -8.09 -2.60 4.05
C PHE A 26 -8.69 -1.20 3.81
N ALA A 27 -9.42 -1.02 2.71
CA ALA A 27 -10.14 0.22 2.43
C ALA A 27 -11.25 0.49 3.45
N ASN A 28 -11.99 -0.57 3.83
CA ASN A 28 -13.01 -0.51 4.89
C ASN A 28 -12.41 -0.09 6.23
N ASN A 29 -11.28 -0.69 6.64
CA ASN A 29 -10.58 -0.33 7.88
C ASN A 29 -10.10 1.13 7.91
N LEU A 30 -9.77 1.68 6.74
CA LEU A 30 -9.35 3.09 6.61
C LEU A 30 -10.52 4.06 6.37
N ASN A 31 -11.76 3.55 6.30
CA ASN A 31 -12.97 4.30 5.98
C ASN A 31 -12.85 5.12 4.67
N ILE A 32 -12.21 4.53 3.65
CA ILE A 32 -12.05 5.13 2.32
C ILE A 32 -12.51 4.17 1.23
N SER A 33 -12.81 4.70 0.05
CA SER A 33 -13.15 3.87 -1.10
C SER A 33 -11.96 3.00 -1.54
N LYS A 34 -12.25 1.77 -1.97
CA LYS A 34 -11.27 0.84 -2.56
C LYS A 34 -10.44 1.49 -3.67
N SER A 35 -11.08 2.30 -4.53
CA SER A 35 -10.41 3.03 -5.62
C SER A 35 -9.41 4.06 -5.08
N ALA A 36 -9.78 4.84 -4.06
CA ALA A 36 -8.91 5.83 -3.44
C ALA A 36 -7.68 5.18 -2.77
N LEU A 37 -7.88 4.02 -2.11
CA LEU A 37 -6.78 3.24 -1.56
C LEU A 37 -5.88 2.69 -2.67
N SER A 38 -6.46 2.14 -3.73
CA SER A 38 -5.73 1.61 -4.90
C SER A 38 -4.85 2.69 -5.55
N GLU A 39 -5.41 3.87 -5.81
CA GLU A 39 -4.66 5.01 -6.35
C GLU A 39 -3.53 5.45 -5.41
N THR A 40 -3.79 5.47 -4.11
CA THR A 40 -2.79 5.87 -3.12
C THR A 40 -1.64 4.86 -3.06
N LEU A 41 -1.94 3.56 -3.03
CA LEU A 41 -0.94 2.51 -3.09
C LEU A 41 -0.14 2.60 -4.39
N ARG A 42 -0.79 2.81 -5.54
CA ARG A 42 -0.10 2.94 -6.83
C ARG A 42 0.86 4.13 -6.87
N ARG A 43 0.49 5.26 -6.27
CA ARG A 43 1.40 6.41 -6.09
C ARG A 43 2.58 6.08 -5.18
N ILE A 44 2.35 5.36 -4.08
CA ILE A 44 3.40 4.92 -3.16
C ILE A 44 4.38 4.00 -3.89
N PHE A 45 3.88 2.95 -4.54
CA PHE A 45 4.72 2.01 -5.28
C PHE A 45 5.51 2.68 -6.39
N LYS A 46 4.90 3.60 -7.14
CA LYS A 46 5.62 4.37 -8.17
C LYS A 46 6.83 5.11 -7.59
N ARG A 47 6.67 5.77 -6.42
CA ARG A 47 7.78 6.47 -5.76
C ARG A 47 8.83 5.50 -5.24
N LEU A 48 8.43 4.38 -4.65
CA LEU A 48 9.36 3.34 -4.17
C LEU A 48 10.17 2.74 -5.32
N SER A 49 9.51 2.39 -6.44
CA SER A 49 10.18 1.89 -7.63
C SER A 49 11.12 2.92 -8.23
N ASP A 50 10.71 4.20 -8.34
CA ASP A 50 11.57 5.28 -8.83
C ASP A 50 12.83 5.45 -7.96
N ASN A 51 12.68 5.44 -6.63
CA ASN A 51 13.82 5.53 -5.72
C ASN A 51 14.72 4.30 -5.79
N TYR A 52 14.15 3.09 -5.83
CA TYR A 52 14.91 1.85 -5.94
C TYR A 52 15.70 1.78 -7.26
N LEU A 53 15.11 2.22 -8.37
CA LEU A 53 15.77 2.28 -9.66
C LEU A 53 16.86 3.35 -9.67
N LYS A 54 16.61 4.56 -9.13
CA LYS A 54 17.62 5.62 -9.04
C LYS A 54 18.79 5.29 -8.14
N SER A 55 18.57 4.51 -7.08
CA SER A 55 19.63 4.10 -6.16
C SER A 55 20.50 2.96 -6.70
N ASN A 56 20.04 2.24 -7.74
CA ASN A 56 20.75 1.13 -8.38
C ASN A 56 21.29 1.50 -9.77
N ASN A 57 21.25 2.78 -10.15
CA ASN A 57 21.97 3.36 -11.30
C ASN A 57 23.01 4.35 -10.78
#